data_AF-A0A961B127-F1
#
_entry.id   AF-A0A961B127-F1
#
_cell.length_a   1.000
_cell.length_b   1.000
_cell.length_c   1.000
_cell.angle_alpha   90.00
_cell.angle_beta   90.00
_cell.angle_gamma   90.00
#
_symmetry.space_group_name_H-M   'P 1'
#
loop_
_entity.id
_entity.type
_entity.pdbx_description
1 polymer ?
#
loop_
_entity_poly.entity_id
_entity_poly.type
_entity_poly.pdbx_seq_one_letter_code
_entity_poly.pdbx_strand_id
1 'polypeptide(L)'
;MVLLIGVVASIGVLAVNRSNDSTRSAKLTSDVKNLNSAIRIYLANGGSLDGLTTPAEIVQKLKTTQSNSEARQHTGGASSSMVDPRVVPVMQNATEAATSDPRAVYNAATQLFEVATSGAGGVKEFQLDENLNEAPSAVETRDQGSLHYAETSTWVWDFQNRSNPSTHTGPTTVNVSDEPADSTPSSGGGGTEPPTGGGSGGSGGTDPPDPDPDPDPEVDPPAAPYLPFPSFSQSSGGHPFADFPLMLEITNVPDPAYSQAVIKVGSGTWQNYTGSVSVPINTSVQAQFLTLDPDAYQNSAVASAYYYPIATDLTGTVAGTFHDAEGGGTLTSSYGSGGTFFSHGDPTMDLGGEIINAGEPNTLRFEPSNFADIEPGEQFKLGDLFYHNGTTFNDSHATGVQLQIKLNLTQTGAPITFDISMDLVNTENTADAESSADYVRLTNLTQSIPLTINGVSYSIQLSFGGTDSFGFSTGNEFHVYEGATGQGELTAKFFVN
;
A
#
# COMPACT_ATOMS: atom_id res chain seq x y z
N MET A 1 -9.65 2.69 22.28
CA MET A 1 -9.67 3.05 20.86
C MET A 1 -8.23 3.23 20.36
N VAL A 2 -7.63 2.16 19.83
CA VAL A 2 -6.30 2.20 19.22
C VAL A 2 -6.50 2.17 17.71
N LEU A 3 -6.20 3.27 17.03
CA LEU A 3 -6.22 3.35 15.57
C LEU A 3 -4.98 2.61 15.03
N LEU A 4 -5.18 1.39 14.56
CA LEU A 4 -4.17 0.61 13.83
C LEU A 4 -4.14 1.06 12.37
N ILE A 5 -3.19 1.93 12.01
CA ILE A 5 -2.84 2.22 10.61
C ILE A 5 -1.41 1.73 10.37
N GLY A 6 -1.27 0.42 10.21
CA GLY A 6 -0.03 -0.17 9.71
C GLY A 6 0.03 -0.05 8.19
N VAL A 7 0.94 0.76 7.66
CA VAL A 7 1.28 0.71 6.23
C VAL A 7 2.16 -0.52 6.02
N VAL A 8 1.54 -1.66 5.72
CA VAL A 8 2.26 -2.88 5.37
C VAL A 8 2.73 -2.75 3.92
N ALA A 9 4.05 -2.60 3.72
CA ALA A 9 4.65 -2.71 2.40
C ALA A 9 4.68 -4.19 1.96
N SER A 10 3.75 -4.60 1.11
CA SER A 10 3.75 -5.92 0.48
C SER A 10 4.65 -5.93 -0.77
N ILE A 11 5.62 -6.85 -0.82
CA ILE A 11 6.49 -7.08 -1.98
C ILE A 11 5.83 -8.15 -2.86
N GLY A 12 5.40 -7.76 -4.07
CA GLY A 12 4.78 -8.67 -5.03
C GLY A 12 5.81 -9.52 -5.79
N VAL A 13 5.53 -10.82 -5.93
CA VAL A 13 6.29 -11.73 -6.80
C VAL A 13 5.63 -11.77 -8.18
N LEU A 14 6.23 -11.14 -9.19
CA LEU A 14 5.85 -11.33 -10.59
C LEU A 14 6.72 -12.43 -11.21
N ALA A 15 6.14 -13.62 -11.40
CA ALA A 15 6.77 -14.73 -12.11
C ALA A 15 6.26 -14.78 -13.56
N VAL A 16 7.00 -14.19 -14.51
CA VAL A 16 6.81 -14.41 -15.95
C VAL A 16 8.16 -14.63 -16.63
N ASN A 17 8.34 -15.83 -17.20
CA ASN A 17 9.55 -16.27 -17.90
C ASN A 17 9.71 -15.59 -19.28
N ARG A 18 10.33 -14.40 -19.32
CA ARG A 18 11.27 -13.88 -20.36
C ARG A 18 11.43 -12.36 -20.27
N SER A 19 12.31 -11.92 -19.38
CA SER A 19 13.21 -10.74 -19.43
C SER A 19 13.71 -10.49 -18.00
N ASN A 20 14.62 -11.34 -17.51
CA ASN A 20 14.94 -11.42 -16.09
C ASN A 20 15.52 -10.11 -15.52
N ASP A 21 16.25 -9.33 -16.30
CA ASP A 21 16.96 -8.15 -15.77
C ASP A 21 16.04 -6.93 -15.63
N SER A 22 15.13 -6.73 -16.60
CA SER A 22 14.15 -5.63 -16.53
C SER A 22 13.13 -5.85 -15.42
N THR A 23 12.68 -7.09 -15.21
CA THR A 23 11.73 -7.41 -14.13
C THR A 23 12.39 -7.30 -12.76
N ARG A 24 13.65 -7.76 -12.61
CA ARG A 24 14.41 -7.60 -11.36
C ARG A 24 14.66 -6.13 -11.04
N SER A 25 15.03 -5.33 -12.03
CA SER A 25 15.22 -3.88 -11.87
C SER A 25 13.93 -3.16 -11.47
N ALA A 26 12.81 -3.49 -12.13
CA ALA A 26 11.50 -2.93 -11.81
C ALA A 26 11.04 -3.33 -10.39
N LYS A 27 11.22 -4.60 -10.02
CA LYS A 27 10.93 -5.10 -8.65
C LYS A 27 11.76 -4.35 -7.62
N LEU A 28 13.09 -4.33 -7.77
CA LEU A 28 13.98 -3.68 -6.81
C LEU A 28 13.67 -2.19 -6.65
N THR A 29 13.35 -1.50 -7.76
CA THR A 29 12.94 -0.09 -7.73
C THR A 29 11.63 0.11 -6.96
N SER A 30 10.66 -0.78 -7.17
CA SER A 30 9.39 -0.78 -6.41
C SER A 30 9.62 -1.04 -4.92
N ASP A 31 10.44 -2.04 -4.57
CA ASP A 31 10.77 -2.40 -3.19
C ASP A 31 11.46 -1.23 -2.47
N VAL A 32 12.43 -0.59 -3.13
CA VAL A 32 13.13 0.60 -2.59
C VAL A 32 12.16 1.76 -2.36
N LYS A 33 11.22 2.00 -3.28
CA LYS A 33 10.21 3.05 -3.11
C LYS A 33 9.29 2.78 -1.90
N ASN A 34 8.89 1.53 -1.72
CA ASN A 34 8.05 1.12 -0.61
C ASN A 34 8.80 1.22 0.74
N LEU A 35 10.04 0.73 0.79
CA LEU A 35 10.92 0.85 1.97
C LEU A 35 11.20 2.32 2.33
N ASN A 36 11.46 3.18 1.34
CA ASN A 36 11.66 4.60 1.58
C ASN A 36 10.40 5.29 2.12
N SER A 37 9.22 4.84 1.71
CA SER A 37 7.95 5.32 2.27
C SER A 37 7.81 4.88 3.73
N ALA A 38 8.13 3.61 4.04
CA ALA A 38 8.17 3.10 5.40
C ALA A 38 9.18 3.86 6.29
N ILE A 39 10.38 4.17 5.78
CA ILE A 39 11.40 4.96 6.49
C ILE A 39 10.88 6.37 6.81
N ARG A 40 10.25 7.05 5.85
CA ARG A 40 9.69 8.40 6.08
C ARG A 40 8.61 8.39 7.15
N ILE A 41 7.74 7.38 7.13
CA ILE A 41 6.73 7.20 8.18
C ILE A 41 7.40 6.89 9.51
N TYR A 42 8.39 6.00 9.54
CA TYR A 42 9.15 5.65 10.74
C TYR A 42 9.79 6.88 11.40
N LEU A 43 10.51 7.70 10.63
CA LEU A 43 11.14 8.93 11.11
C LEU A 43 10.10 9.98 11.54
N ALA A 44 9.01 10.14 10.80
CA ALA A 44 7.92 11.05 11.16
C ALA A 44 7.20 10.64 12.46
N ASN A 45 7.24 9.35 12.81
CA ASN A 45 6.68 8.80 14.05
C ASN A 45 7.74 8.70 15.17
N GLY A 46 8.85 9.44 15.07
CA GLY A 46 9.84 9.53 16.14
C GLY A 46 10.87 8.41 16.17
N GLY A 47 10.88 7.54 15.17
CA GLY A 47 11.96 6.59 14.97
C GLY A 47 13.26 7.30 14.59
N SER A 48 14.41 6.70 14.93
CA SER A 48 15.73 7.19 14.49
C SER A 48 16.51 6.07 13.81
N LEU A 49 17.14 6.43 12.70
CA LEU A 49 18.09 5.59 11.95
C LEU A 49 19.53 6.08 12.12
N ASP A 50 19.78 6.97 13.08
CA ASP A 50 21.10 7.57 13.29
C ASP A 50 22.11 6.50 13.73
N GLY A 51 23.30 6.54 13.13
CA GLY A 51 24.37 5.58 13.40
C GLY A 51 24.20 4.21 12.73
N LEU A 52 23.07 3.95 12.06
CA LEU A 52 22.88 2.74 11.27
C LEU A 52 23.47 2.91 9.88
N THR A 53 24.23 1.92 9.41
CA THR A 53 24.95 2.01 8.13
C THR A 53 24.70 0.83 7.21
N THR A 54 24.18 -0.29 7.73
CA THR A 54 23.93 -1.48 6.92
C THR A 54 22.45 -1.64 6.58
N PRO A 55 22.11 -2.09 5.35
CA PRO A 55 20.71 -2.36 4.97
C PRO A 55 19.96 -3.31 5.91
N ALA A 56 20.66 -4.30 6.47
CA ALA A 56 20.08 -5.26 7.40
C ALA A 56 19.65 -4.60 8.72
N GLU A 57 20.45 -3.70 9.28
CA GLU A 57 20.10 -2.95 10.49
C GLU A 57 18.90 -2.05 10.25
N ILE A 58 18.81 -1.39 9.09
CA ILE A 58 17.66 -0.54 8.74
C ILE A 58 16.38 -1.38 8.66
N VAL A 59 16.40 -2.48 7.91
CA VAL A 59 15.24 -3.38 7.81
C VAL A 59 14.86 -3.94 9.18
N GLN A 60 15.82 -4.31 10.01
CA GLN A 60 15.55 -4.77 11.37
C GLN A 60 14.90 -3.69 12.23
N LYS A 61 15.34 -2.43 12.10
CA LYS A 61 14.76 -1.29 12.81
C LYS A 61 13.30 -1.05 12.39
N LEU A 62 12.99 -1.18 11.11
CA LEU A 62 11.63 -1.05 10.57
C LEU A 62 10.68 -2.18 11.00
N LYS A 63 11.21 -3.32 11.46
CA LYS A 63 10.43 -4.45 12.00
C LYS A 63 9.98 -4.25 13.45
N THR A 64 10.47 -3.21 14.13
CA THR A 64 10.18 -2.97 15.54
C THR A 64 8.79 -2.33 15.75
N THR A 65 8.25 -2.52 16.95
CA THR A 65 6.99 -1.90 17.39
C THR A 65 7.25 -0.95 18.56
N GLN A 66 6.38 0.06 18.75
CA GLN A 66 6.44 0.89 19.95
C GLN A 66 5.96 0.10 21.19
N SER A 67 6.43 0.48 22.37
CA SER A 67 5.90 -0.09 23.62
C SER A 67 4.43 0.26 23.82
N ASN A 68 3.66 -0.60 24.50
CA ASN A 68 2.23 -0.36 24.78
C ASN A 68 1.98 0.94 25.56
N SER A 69 2.90 1.34 26.43
CA SER A 69 2.81 2.61 27.17
C SER A 69 2.97 3.82 26.24
N GLU A 70 3.89 3.76 25.28
CA GLU A 70 4.13 4.86 24.33
C GLU A 70 3.10 4.89 23.21
N ALA A 71 2.66 3.74 22.71
CA ALA A 71 1.62 3.64 21.69
C ALA A 71 0.30 4.27 22.14
N ARG A 72 0.02 4.29 23.46
CA ARG A 72 -1.14 4.97 24.05
C ARG A 72 -0.99 6.49 24.09
N GLN A 73 0.23 6.98 24.12
CA GLN A 73 0.56 8.41 24.16
C GLN A 73 0.85 8.96 22.74
N HIS A 74 1.14 8.10 21.78
CA HIS A 74 1.52 8.49 20.42
C HIS A 74 0.31 8.93 19.60
N THR A 75 0.44 10.05 18.87
CA THR A 75 -0.64 10.62 18.04
C THR A 75 -0.40 10.40 16.55
N GLY A 76 0.69 9.75 16.19
CA GLY A 76 1.01 9.37 14.81
C GLY A 76 0.40 8.01 14.44
N GLY A 77 0.14 7.81 13.14
CA GLY A 77 -0.65 6.67 12.65
C GLY A 77 0.00 5.29 12.78
N ALA A 78 1.29 5.19 13.09
CA ALA A 78 2.03 3.92 13.00
C ALA A 78 2.81 3.58 14.27
N SER A 79 2.12 2.94 15.23
CA SER A 79 2.69 2.33 16.43
C SER A 79 3.22 0.90 16.19
N SER A 80 2.86 0.28 15.07
CA SER A 80 3.21 -1.09 14.71
C SER A 80 4.46 -1.18 13.82
N SER A 81 4.84 -2.42 13.45
CA SER A 81 5.91 -2.71 12.49
C SER A 81 5.58 -2.11 11.12
N MET A 82 6.59 -1.53 10.46
CA MET A 82 6.43 -0.87 9.15
C MET A 82 6.68 -1.83 7.98
N VAL A 83 7.31 -2.98 8.27
CA VAL A 83 7.74 -3.97 7.28
C VAL A 83 7.39 -5.36 7.79
N ASP A 84 7.02 -6.26 6.88
CA ASP A 84 6.73 -7.67 7.22
C ASP A 84 7.96 -8.32 7.91
N PRO A 85 7.77 -9.01 9.06
CA PRO A 85 8.86 -9.67 9.80
C PRO A 85 9.73 -10.62 8.96
N ARG A 86 9.19 -11.15 7.86
CA ARG A 86 9.87 -12.08 6.95
C ARG A 86 10.75 -11.39 5.91
N VAL A 87 10.71 -10.07 5.79
CA VAL A 87 11.52 -9.35 4.79
C VAL A 87 13.00 -9.42 5.17
N VAL A 88 13.82 -10.01 4.31
CA VAL A 88 15.28 -10.10 4.49
C VAL A 88 15.98 -9.45 3.30
N PRO A 89 16.94 -8.54 3.51
CA PRO A 89 17.79 -8.05 2.43
C PRO A 89 18.80 -9.13 2.03
N VAL A 90 18.81 -9.48 0.75
CA VAL A 90 19.81 -10.38 0.18
C VAL A 90 20.92 -9.54 -0.45
N MET A 91 22.13 -9.65 0.09
CA MET A 91 23.30 -8.91 -0.41
C MET A 91 23.85 -9.53 -1.69
N GLN A 92 24.42 -8.70 -2.55
CA GLN A 92 25.25 -9.16 -3.66
C GLN A 92 26.57 -9.76 -3.15
N ASN A 93 27.05 -10.80 -3.81
CA ASN A 93 28.42 -11.28 -3.65
C ASN A 93 29.41 -10.42 -4.46
N ALA A 94 30.72 -10.62 -4.26
CA ALA A 94 31.76 -9.81 -4.89
C ALA A 94 31.75 -9.88 -6.44
N THR A 95 31.33 -11.00 -7.01
CA THR A 95 31.24 -11.18 -8.47
C THR A 95 30.03 -10.44 -9.02
N GLU A 96 28.88 -10.50 -8.33
CA GLU A 96 27.66 -9.75 -8.68
C GLU A 96 27.86 -8.23 -8.52
N ALA A 97 28.58 -7.78 -7.50
CA ALA A 97 28.85 -6.36 -7.29
C ALA A 97 29.73 -5.73 -8.39
N ALA A 98 30.51 -6.56 -9.08
CA ALA A 98 31.37 -6.15 -10.20
C ALA A 98 30.62 -5.97 -11.52
N THR A 99 29.34 -6.35 -11.59
CA THR A 99 28.48 -6.16 -12.77
C THR A 99 27.68 -4.85 -12.68
N SER A 100 27.00 -4.51 -13.77
CA SER A 100 26.05 -3.39 -13.84
C SER A 100 24.66 -3.73 -13.28
N ASP A 101 24.53 -4.85 -12.54
CA ASP A 101 23.24 -5.28 -12.01
C ASP A 101 22.71 -4.29 -10.96
N PRO A 102 21.41 -3.98 -10.99
CA PRO A 102 20.82 -3.03 -10.07
C PRO A 102 20.89 -3.56 -8.63
N ARG A 103 21.19 -2.65 -7.70
CA ARG A 103 21.33 -2.92 -6.26
C ARG A 103 20.80 -1.76 -5.45
N ALA A 104 20.17 -2.05 -4.32
CA ALA A 104 19.78 -1.02 -3.37
C ALA A 104 20.95 -0.77 -2.42
N VAL A 105 21.36 0.49 -2.32
CA VAL A 105 22.40 0.96 -1.39
C VAL A 105 21.75 1.93 -0.42
N TYR A 106 22.03 1.75 0.87
CA TYR A 106 21.55 2.69 1.88
C TYR A 106 22.49 3.90 1.95
N ASN A 107 21.93 5.10 1.78
CA ASN A 107 22.66 6.34 1.89
C ASN A 107 22.41 6.95 3.29
N ALA A 108 23.43 6.87 4.16
CA ALA A 108 23.32 7.35 5.54
C ALA A 108 23.11 8.87 5.65
N ALA A 109 23.48 9.66 4.63
CA ALA A 109 23.29 11.11 4.65
C ALA A 109 21.85 11.51 4.33
N THR A 110 21.17 10.77 3.44
CA THR A 110 19.78 11.01 3.08
C THR A 110 18.81 10.14 3.89
N GLN A 111 19.32 9.16 4.63
CA GLN A 111 18.56 8.12 5.33
C GLN A 111 17.58 7.37 4.42
N LEU A 112 17.93 7.18 3.14
CA LEU A 112 17.09 6.51 2.15
C LEU A 112 17.89 5.47 1.37
N PHE A 113 17.18 4.50 0.82
CA PHE A 113 17.72 3.56 -0.15
C PHE A 113 17.72 4.20 -1.55
N GLU A 114 18.81 3.99 -2.28
CA GLU A 114 18.98 4.41 -3.66
C GLU A 114 19.30 3.19 -4.52
N VAL A 115 18.72 3.12 -5.73
CA VAL A 115 19.07 2.07 -6.70
C VAL A 115 20.31 2.52 -7.45
N ALA A 116 21.39 1.76 -7.31
CA ALA A 116 22.65 1.96 -8.02
C ALA A 116 22.89 0.80 -9.01
N THR A 117 23.69 1.04 -10.04
CA THR A 117 24.16 0.03 -10.99
C THR A 117 25.69 -0.05 -11.03
N SER A 118 26.39 0.73 -10.20
CA SER A 118 27.84 0.78 -10.08
C SER A 118 28.26 1.06 -8.63
N GLY A 119 29.53 0.87 -8.29
CA GLY A 119 30.05 1.05 -6.92
C GLY A 119 30.04 -0.22 -6.06
N ALA A 120 30.15 -0.05 -4.75
CA ALA A 120 30.22 -1.16 -3.78
C ALA A 120 28.96 -2.06 -3.83
N GLY A 121 29.09 -3.30 -3.35
CA GLY A 121 27.99 -4.26 -3.31
C GLY A 121 26.83 -3.77 -2.43
N GLY A 122 25.61 -3.96 -2.93
CA GLY A 122 24.37 -3.57 -2.24
C GLY A 122 23.40 -4.74 -2.09
N VAL A 123 22.16 -4.44 -1.72
CA VAL A 123 21.07 -5.42 -1.66
C VAL A 123 20.60 -5.71 -3.09
N LYS A 124 20.70 -6.96 -3.54
CA LYS A 124 20.16 -7.35 -4.86
C LYS A 124 18.65 -7.51 -4.86
N GLU A 125 18.09 -7.98 -3.76
CA GLU A 125 16.65 -8.15 -3.61
C GLU A 125 16.24 -8.16 -2.14
N PHE A 126 15.03 -7.69 -1.88
CA PHE A 126 14.33 -7.92 -0.62
C PHE A 126 13.39 -9.11 -0.84
N GLN A 127 13.59 -10.18 -0.07
CA GLN A 127 12.80 -11.41 -0.18
C GLN A 127 12.02 -11.67 1.10
N LEU A 128 10.90 -12.39 0.98
CA LEU A 128 10.21 -12.96 2.12
C LEU A 128 10.84 -14.32 2.42
N ASP A 129 11.40 -14.47 3.62
CA ASP A 129 11.90 -15.75 4.11
C ASP A 129 10.79 -16.46 4.89
N GLU A 130 10.20 -17.50 4.29
CA GLU A 130 9.13 -18.30 4.90
C GLU A 130 9.57 -19.06 6.15
N ASN A 131 10.89 -19.21 6.38
CA ASN A 131 11.42 -19.87 7.58
C ASN A 131 11.52 -18.93 8.78
N LEU A 132 11.37 -17.62 8.58
CA LEU A 132 11.18 -16.67 9.66
C LEU A 132 9.71 -16.73 10.08
N ASN A 133 9.39 -17.52 11.09
CA ASN A 133 8.08 -17.45 11.76
C ASN A 133 7.77 -15.99 12.12
N GLU A 134 6.47 -15.62 12.19
CA GLU A 134 6.01 -14.33 12.73
C GLU A 134 6.34 -14.23 14.23
N ALA A 135 7.62 -14.09 14.55
CA ALA A 135 8.06 -13.84 15.90
C ALA A 135 7.59 -12.43 16.28
N PRO A 136 7.16 -12.22 17.54
CA PRO A 136 6.71 -10.91 17.98
C PRO A 136 7.79 -9.86 17.71
N SER A 137 7.38 -8.78 17.04
CA SER A 137 8.26 -7.65 16.72
C SER A 137 8.96 -7.15 17.98
N ALA A 138 10.28 -6.94 17.88
CA ALA A 138 11.04 -6.35 18.99
C ALA A 138 10.46 -4.98 19.33
N VAL A 139 10.27 -4.73 20.63
CA VAL A 139 9.74 -3.47 21.14
C VAL A 139 10.87 -2.46 21.24
N GLU A 140 10.63 -1.24 20.78
CA GLU A 140 11.56 -0.12 20.93
C GLU A 140 10.88 1.12 21.50
N THR A 141 11.70 1.98 22.12
CA THR A 141 11.32 3.33 22.54
C THR A 141 11.61 4.28 21.38
N ARG A 142 10.61 5.08 21.00
CA ARG A 142 10.73 6.11 19.96
C ARG A 142 10.64 7.49 20.60
N ASP A 143 11.30 8.45 19.97
CA ASP A 143 11.26 9.83 20.42
C ASP A 143 9.84 10.41 20.24
N GLN A 144 9.28 10.99 21.30
CA GLN A 144 7.90 11.50 21.25
C GLN A 144 7.77 12.66 20.24
N GLY A 145 6.71 12.63 19.45
CA GLY A 145 6.32 13.73 18.55
C GLY A 145 5.96 15.01 19.32
N SER A 146 5.82 16.14 18.61
CA SER A 146 5.46 17.43 19.22
C SER A 146 4.06 17.45 19.86
N LEU A 147 3.22 16.47 19.53
CA LEU A 147 1.88 16.25 20.07
C LEU A 147 1.83 14.82 20.63
N HIS A 148 1.36 14.65 21.86
CA HIS A 148 1.09 13.33 22.46
C HIS A 148 -0.23 13.36 23.24
N TYR A 149 -0.85 12.19 23.46
CA TYR A 149 -1.96 12.08 24.40
C TYR A 149 -1.43 12.21 25.83
N ALA A 150 -2.19 12.91 26.66
CA ALA A 150 -1.77 13.11 28.04
C ALA A 150 -1.91 11.83 28.86
N GLU A 151 -0.86 11.46 29.61
CA GLU A 151 -0.85 10.27 30.46
C GLU A 151 -1.69 10.44 31.73
N THR A 152 -1.71 11.66 32.30
CA THR A 152 -2.33 11.95 33.60
C THR A 152 -3.14 13.24 33.64
N SER A 153 -3.22 13.98 32.52
CA SER A 153 -3.92 15.26 32.46
C SER A 153 -5.43 15.09 32.29
N THR A 154 -6.20 16.07 32.77
CA THR A 154 -7.64 16.19 32.49
C THR A 154 -7.93 16.67 31.06
N TRP A 155 -6.89 17.02 30.30
CA TRP A 155 -6.96 17.44 28.90
C TRP A 155 -6.45 16.32 27.99
N VAL A 156 -7.02 16.20 26.77
CA VAL A 156 -6.75 15.08 25.85
C VAL A 156 -5.31 15.09 25.32
N TRP A 157 -4.68 16.26 25.22
CA TRP A 157 -3.35 16.46 24.63
C TRP A 157 -2.33 16.92 25.68
N ASP A 158 -1.10 16.47 25.54
CA ASP A 158 0.05 17.08 26.19
C ASP A 158 1.04 17.56 25.11
N PHE A 159 1.75 18.65 25.40
CA PHE A 159 2.67 19.28 24.46
C PHE A 159 4.04 19.41 25.09
N GLN A 160 5.06 18.94 24.39
CA GLN A 160 6.44 19.26 24.73
C GLN A 160 6.93 20.34 23.75
N ASN A 161 7.31 21.49 24.29
CA ASN A 161 8.08 22.49 23.55
C ASN A 161 9.46 21.91 23.23
N ARG A 162 9.58 21.16 22.15
CA ARG A 162 10.87 20.98 21.49
C ARG A 162 11.28 22.36 20.98
N SER A 163 12.52 22.76 21.28
CA SER A 163 13.13 23.99 20.78
C SER A 163 12.72 24.18 19.32
N ASN A 164 12.12 25.32 18.98
CA ASN A 164 11.79 25.62 17.59
C ASN A 164 13.02 25.26 16.73
N PRO A 165 12.88 24.43 15.68
CA PRO A 165 13.96 24.33 14.71
C PRO A 165 14.30 25.76 14.31
N SER A 166 15.58 26.14 14.41
CA SER A 166 16.03 27.48 14.07
C SER A 166 15.33 27.88 12.79
N THR A 167 14.51 28.93 12.86
CA THR A 167 13.71 29.41 11.74
C THR A 167 14.58 29.39 10.51
N HIS A 168 14.19 28.59 9.50
CA HIS A 168 14.82 28.67 8.21
C HIS A 168 14.76 30.15 7.81
N THR A 169 15.92 30.77 7.60
CA THR A 169 16.00 32.10 6.99
C THR A 169 15.46 31.96 5.58
N GLY A 170 14.14 32.04 5.46
CA GLY A 170 13.49 32.28 4.19
C GLY A 170 14.00 33.61 3.61
N PRO A 171 13.92 33.78 2.28
CA PRO A 171 14.36 35.00 1.64
C PRO A 171 13.59 36.19 2.24
N THR A 172 14.30 37.11 2.90
CA THR A 172 13.74 38.34 3.50
C THR A 172 13.45 39.43 2.46
N THR A 173 13.68 39.13 1.18
CA THR A 173 13.48 40.05 0.06
C THR A 173 12.67 39.37 -1.03
N VAL A 174 11.44 39.84 -1.22
CA VAL A 174 10.69 39.62 -2.45
C VAL A 174 11.25 40.60 -3.47
N ASN A 175 11.88 40.10 -4.54
CA ASN A 175 12.13 40.93 -5.72
C ASN A 175 10.78 41.18 -6.40
N VAL A 176 10.18 42.33 -6.11
CA VAL A 176 9.15 42.91 -6.96
C VAL A 176 9.87 43.36 -8.24
N SER A 177 9.81 42.52 -9.27
CA SER A 177 10.16 42.91 -10.63
C SER A 177 9.33 44.12 -11.04
N ASP A 178 10.00 45.10 -11.64
CA ASP A 178 9.49 46.42 -12.01
C ASP A 178 8.08 46.39 -12.64
N GLU A 179 7.23 47.31 -12.18
CA GLU A 179 5.96 47.64 -12.83
C GLU A 179 6.17 47.93 -14.33
N PRO A 180 5.22 47.56 -15.21
CA PRO A 180 5.23 48.03 -16.58
C PRO A 180 5.11 49.55 -16.59
N ALA A 181 6.14 50.23 -17.09
CA ALA A 181 6.25 51.68 -17.11
C ALA A 181 5.02 52.35 -17.74
N ASP A 182 4.37 53.19 -16.95
CA ASP A 182 3.39 54.17 -17.40
C ASP A 182 4.07 55.15 -18.36
N SER A 183 3.50 55.30 -19.54
CA SER A 183 4.07 56.09 -20.62
C SER A 183 3.34 57.43 -20.71
N THR A 184 3.97 58.49 -20.20
CA THR A 184 3.71 59.86 -20.67
C THR A 184 4.99 60.69 -20.82
N PRO A 185 5.05 61.61 -21.81
CA PRO A 185 6.32 62.08 -22.37
C PRO A 185 6.71 63.50 -21.96
N SER A 186 8.00 63.79 -22.21
CA SER A 186 8.65 65.10 -22.37
C SER A 186 9.35 65.69 -21.15
N SER A 187 10.67 65.88 -21.26
CA SER A 187 11.29 67.20 -21.46
C SER A 187 12.74 67.24 -20.97
N GLY A 188 13.69 67.31 -21.92
CA GLY A 188 14.79 68.28 -21.88
C GLY A 188 15.96 68.07 -20.91
N GLY A 189 17.13 67.78 -21.49
CA GLY A 189 18.28 68.66 -21.32
C GLY A 189 19.41 68.21 -20.38
N GLY A 190 20.51 67.73 -20.99
CA GLY A 190 21.82 68.38 -20.88
C GLY A 190 22.71 68.11 -19.65
N GLY A 191 23.88 67.54 -19.90
CA GLY A 191 25.13 68.17 -19.48
C GLY A 191 26.00 67.47 -18.43
N THR A 192 27.24 67.18 -18.86
CA THR A 192 28.53 67.33 -18.16
C THR A 192 28.99 66.33 -17.08
N GLU A 193 29.96 65.52 -17.52
CA GLU A 193 31.26 65.06 -16.96
C GLU A 193 31.88 65.73 -15.68
N PRO A 194 33.02 65.21 -15.12
CA PRO A 194 33.18 64.52 -13.83
C PRO A 194 33.99 65.35 -12.79
N PRO A 195 34.45 64.77 -11.65
CA PRO A 195 35.91 64.64 -11.50
C PRO A 195 36.48 63.50 -10.59
N THR A 196 37.60 62.95 -11.06
CA THR A 196 38.92 62.70 -10.43
C THR A 196 39.11 62.03 -9.04
N GLY A 197 40.07 61.09 -9.04
CA GLY A 197 41.01 60.76 -7.95
C GLY A 197 41.47 59.30 -8.10
N GLY A 198 42.72 58.91 -8.38
CA GLY A 198 44.02 59.49 -8.09
C GLY A 198 44.79 58.52 -7.19
N GLY A 199 45.71 57.72 -7.74
CA GLY A 199 46.53 56.78 -6.95
C GLY A 199 47.59 56.07 -7.80
N SER A 200 48.85 56.33 -7.50
CA SER A 200 50.05 56.03 -8.28
C SER A 200 50.88 54.89 -7.66
N GLY A 201 51.66 54.20 -8.51
CA GLY A 201 52.81 53.37 -8.17
C GLY A 201 52.57 51.89 -8.48
N GLY A 202 53.42 51.15 -9.19
CA GLY A 202 54.75 51.39 -9.72
C GLY A 202 55.44 50.03 -9.94
N SER A 203 56.41 50.02 -10.86
CA SER A 203 57.41 48.99 -11.10
C SER A 203 57.05 47.85 -12.06
N GLY A 204 57.84 47.77 -13.12
CA GLY A 204 57.75 46.78 -14.18
C GLY A 204 58.43 45.45 -13.85
N GLY A 205 57.95 44.43 -14.53
CA GLY A 205 58.60 43.15 -14.77
C GLY A 205 58.15 42.69 -16.16
N THR A 206 59.10 42.49 -17.06
CA THR A 206 58.86 41.94 -18.40
C THR A 206 58.79 40.43 -18.30
N ASP A 207 57.58 39.86 -18.32
CA ASP A 207 57.36 38.44 -18.57
C ASP A 207 57.06 38.19 -20.06
N PRO A 208 57.46 37.04 -20.62
CA PRO A 208 57.24 36.68 -22.02
C PRO A 208 55.73 36.46 -22.31
N PRO A 209 55.28 36.61 -23.56
CA PRO A 209 53.87 36.48 -23.92
C PRO A 209 53.37 35.06 -23.62
N ASP A 210 52.32 35.00 -22.80
CA ASP A 210 51.49 33.84 -22.51
C ASP A 210 50.91 33.29 -23.84
N PRO A 211 50.96 31.97 -24.12
CA PRO A 211 50.21 31.39 -25.24
C PRO A 211 48.71 31.67 -25.08
N ASP A 212 48.05 31.96 -26.21
CA ASP A 212 46.61 32.25 -26.29
C ASP A 212 45.78 31.33 -25.38
N PRO A 213 44.78 31.87 -24.64
CA PRO A 213 43.88 31.03 -23.88
C PRO A 213 43.18 30.06 -24.84
N ASP A 214 43.26 28.76 -24.51
CA ASP A 214 42.53 27.71 -25.22
C ASP A 214 41.07 28.13 -25.42
N PRO A 215 40.47 27.84 -26.59
CA PRO A 215 39.07 28.14 -26.83
C PRO A 215 38.22 27.48 -25.73
N ASP A 216 37.39 28.29 -25.08
CA ASP A 216 36.38 27.89 -24.11
C ASP A 216 35.68 26.62 -24.63
N PRO A 217 35.60 25.51 -23.85
CA PRO A 217 34.93 24.30 -24.30
C PRO A 217 33.55 24.66 -24.80
N GLU A 218 33.26 24.38 -26.09
CA GLU A 218 31.93 24.54 -26.66
C GLU A 218 30.94 23.83 -25.73
N VAL A 219 30.14 24.62 -25.02
CA VAL A 219 29.06 24.10 -24.21
C VAL A 219 28.05 23.53 -25.19
N ASP A 220 27.96 22.20 -25.24
CA ASP A 220 26.96 21.51 -26.08
C ASP A 220 25.59 22.16 -25.84
N PRO A 221 24.85 22.52 -26.91
CA PRO A 221 23.55 23.15 -26.76
C PRO A 221 22.64 22.27 -25.89
N PRO A 222 21.81 22.87 -25.02
CA PRO A 222 20.92 22.10 -24.15
C PRO A 222 20.02 21.21 -25.00
N ALA A 223 19.91 19.94 -24.61
CA ALA A 223 19.08 18.98 -25.33
C ALA A 223 17.63 19.47 -25.46
N ALA A 224 17.06 19.31 -26.65
CA ALA A 224 15.69 19.71 -26.93
C ALA A 224 14.70 19.04 -25.95
N PRO A 225 13.69 19.77 -25.43
CA PRO A 225 12.72 19.22 -24.50
C PRO A 225 11.81 18.16 -25.14
N TYR A 226 11.29 17.25 -24.32
CA TYR A 226 10.30 16.26 -24.75
C TYR A 226 8.91 16.88 -24.92
N LEU A 227 8.17 16.42 -25.93
CA LEU A 227 6.73 16.65 -26.03
C LEU A 227 5.98 16.07 -24.80
N PRO A 228 4.83 16.64 -24.42
CA PRO A 228 4.09 16.20 -23.24
C PRO A 228 3.66 14.74 -23.34
N PHE A 229 3.46 14.08 -22.20
CA PHE A 229 2.99 12.70 -22.17
C PHE A 229 1.50 12.62 -22.55
N PRO A 230 1.08 11.78 -23.50
CA PRO A 230 -0.34 11.69 -23.88
C PRO A 230 -1.24 11.27 -22.72
N SER A 231 -2.40 11.90 -22.60
CA SER A 231 -3.41 11.64 -21.57
C SER A 231 -4.72 11.21 -22.22
N PHE A 232 -5.31 10.13 -21.71
CA PHE A 232 -6.58 9.60 -22.20
C PHE A 232 -7.77 10.21 -21.46
N SER A 233 -8.91 10.37 -22.14
CA SER A 233 -10.15 10.90 -21.56
C SER A 233 -10.80 9.96 -20.54
N GLN A 234 -10.47 8.67 -20.59
CA GLN A 234 -10.93 7.66 -19.64
C GLN A 234 -9.73 7.00 -18.97
N SER A 235 -9.89 6.62 -17.70
CA SER A 235 -8.87 5.87 -16.98
C SER A 235 -8.74 4.45 -17.55
N SER A 236 -7.50 3.98 -17.64
CA SER A 236 -7.21 2.56 -17.91
C SER A 236 -7.88 1.68 -16.85
N GLY A 237 -8.30 0.47 -17.23
CA GLY A 237 -8.83 -0.53 -16.31
C GLY A 237 -10.20 -1.06 -16.69
N GLY A 238 -10.95 -1.47 -15.66
CA GLY A 238 -12.28 -2.04 -15.80
C GLY A 238 -13.35 -0.99 -16.09
N HIS A 239 -14.23 -1.28 -17.04
CA HIS A 239 -15.43 -0.47 -17.34
C HIS A 239 -16.67 -1.39 -17.45
N PRO A 240 -17.88 -0.90 -17.17
CA PRO A 240 -19.11 -1.66 -17.37
C PRO A 240 -19.17 -2.28 -18.77
N PHE A 241 -19.60 -3.53 -18.87
CA PHE A 241 -19.72 -4.21 -20.17
C PHE A 241 -20.59 -3.41 -21.17
N ALA A 242 -21.64 -2.75 -20.68
CA ALA A 242 -22.56 -1.94 -21.49
C ALA A 242 -21.91 -0.67 -22.09
N ASP A 243 -20.78 -0.23 -21.54
CA ASP A 243 -20.07 0.96 -22.04
C ASP A 243 -19.21 0.66 -23.26
N PHE A 244 -19.00 -0.62 -23.58
CA PHE A 244 -18.20 -1.02 -24.74
C PHE A 244 -19.02 -1.02 -26.05
N PRO A 245 -18.41 -0.57 -27.17
CA PRO A 245 -17.04 -0.09 -27.26
C PRO A 245 -16.86 1.31 -26.66
N LEU A 246 -15.80 1.49 -25.87
CA LEU A 246 -15.52 2.76 -25.20
C LEU A 246 -15.09 3.81 -26.24
N MET A 247 -15.57 5.04 -26.08
CA MET A 247 -15.17 6.17 -26.91
C MET A 247 -14.04 6.93 -26.19
N LEU A 248 -12.82 6.77 -26.71
CA LEU A 248 -11.60 7.28 -26.08
C LEU A 248 -11.02 8.48 -26.84
N GLU A 249 -10.60 9.50 -26.12
CA GLU A 249 -9.96 10.69 -26.67
C GLU A 249 -8.59 10.93 -26.02
N ILE A 250 -7.71 11.64 -26.73
CA ILE A 250 -6.47 12.18 -26.19
C ILE A 250 -6.74 13.64 -25.80
N THR A 251 -6.62 13.97 -24.52
CA THR A 251 -7.09 15.25 -23.96
C THR A 251 -6.07 16.39 -24.05
N ASN A 252 -4.81 16.07 -24.38
CA ASN A 252 -3.70 17.01 -24.36
C ASN A 252 -2.86 16.98 -25.66
N VAL A 253 -3.53 16.89 -26.80
CA VAL A 253 -2.86 16.93 -28.12
C VAL A 253 -2.11 18.27 -28.28
N PRO A 254 -0.77 18.26 -28.55
CA PRO A 254 0.00 19.49 -28.76
C PRO A 254 -0.33 20.13 -30.11
N ASP A 255 0.19 21.34 -30.36
CA ASP A 255 -0.07 22.05 -31.62
C ASP A 255 0.35 21.19 -32.83
N PRO A 256 -0.51 21.03 -33.85
CA PRO A 256 -0.20 20.29 -35.06
C PRO A 256 0.92 20.93 -35.90
N ALA A 257 1.31 22.18 -35.64
CA ALA A 257 2.42 22.84 -36.32
C ALA A 257 3.78 22.18 -36.04
N TYR A 258 3.97 21.61 -34.84
CA TYR A 258 5.25 21.00 -34.43
C TYR A 258 5.11 19.57 -33.92
N SER A 259 3.90 18.98 -33.93
CA SER A 259 3.69 17.60 -33.48
C SER A 259 2.65 16.84 -34.30
N GLN A 260 2.81 15.52 -34.34
CA GLN A 260 1.82 14.58 -34.87
C GLN A 260 1.42 13.57 -33.80
N ALA A 261 0.14 13.57 -33.42
CA ALA A 261 -0.40 12.55 -32.54
C ALA A 261 -0.65 11.24 -33.32
N VAL A 262 -0.14 10.14 -32.79
CA VAL A 262 -0.37 8.79 -33.30
C VAL A 262 -0.98 7.91 -32.22
N ILE A 263 -1.85 6.99 -32.63
CA ILE A 263 -2.55 6.06 -31.75
C ILE A 263 -2.50 4.65 -32.35
N LYS A 264 -2.49 3.64 -31.48
CA LYS A 264 -2.57 2.23 -31.85
C LYS A 264 -3.58 1.56 -30.93
N VAL A 265 -4.52 0.82 -31.52
CA VAL A 265 -5.55 0.07 -30.80
C VAL A 265 -5.31 -1.42 -30.97
N GLY A 266 -5.20 -2.14 -29.86
CA GLY A 266 -4.90 -3.55 -29.77
C GLY A 266 -3.60 -3.92 -30.49
N SER A 267 -3.65 -4.98 -31.29
CA SER A 267 -2.56 -5.44 -32.14
C SER A 267 -2.49 -4.71 -33.50
N GLY A 268 -3.24 -3.62 -33.68
CA GLY A 268 -3.26 -2.85 -34.93
C GLY A 268 -1.96 -2.12 -35.23
N THR A 269 -1.92 -1.42 -36.35
CA THR A 269 -0.80 -0.52 -36.69
C THR A 269 -0.99 0.85 -36.04
N TRP A 270 0.12 1.57 -35.84
CA TRP A 270 0.05 2.99 -35.53
C TRP A 270 -0.65 3.75 -36.65
N GLN A 271 -1.58 4.63 -36.29
CA GLN A 271 -2.33 5.49 -37.19
C GLN A 271 -2.33 6.92 -36.65
N ASN A 272 -2.51 7.90 -37.53
CA ASN A 272 -2.66 9.28 -37.11
C ASN A 272 -3.93 9.43 -36.28
N TYR A 273 -3.82 10.11 -35.15
CA TYR A 273 -4.95 10.42 -34.29
C TYR A 273 -5.77 11.54 -34.93
N THR A 274 -7.06 11.27 -35.20
CA THR A 274 -7.98 12.21 -35.85
C THR A 274 -9.14 12.65 -34.96
N GLY A 275 -9.19 12.18 -33.71
CA GLY A 275 -10.29 12.42 -32.76
C GLY A 275 -10.68 11.16 -32.02
N SER A 276 -11.92 11.09 -31.55
CA SER A 276 -12.43 9.97 -30.73
C SER A 276 -12.24 8.61 -31.40
N VAL A 277 -11.76 7.62 -30.62
CA VAL A 277 -11.43 6.27 -31.08
C VAL A 277 -12.29 5.25 -30.34
N SER A 278 -12.88 4.33 -31.09
CA SER A 278 -13.68 3.22 -30.56
C SER A 278 -12.76 2.10 -30.05
N VAL A 279 -12.87 1.75 -28.78
CA VAL A 279 -12.05 0.75 -28.09
C VAL A 279 -12.91 -0.46 -27.73
N PRO A 280 -12.68 -1.63 -28.37
CA PRO A 280 -13.37 -2.87 -28.02
C PRO A 280 -12.99 -3.38 -26.62
N ILE A 281 -13.74 -4.37 -26.14
CA ILE A 281 -13.40 -5.09 -24.90
C ILE A 281 -11.99 -5.71 -24.98
N ASN A 282 -11.33 -5.85 -23.83
CA ASN A 282 -10.04 -6.52 -23.68
C ASN A 282 -8.96 -5.99 -24.66
N THR A 283 -8.91 -4.67 -24.81
CA THR A 283 -8.07 -4.00 -25.82
C THR A 283 -7.11 -3.02 -25.16
N SER A 284 -5.85 -3.09 -25.56
CA SER A 284 -4.85 -2.08 -25.20
C SER A 284 -4.91 -0.89 -26.17
N VAL A 285 -4.65 0.30 -25.68
CA VAL A 285 -4.50 1.50 -26.50
C VAL A 285 -3.15 2.13 -26.17
N GLN A 286 -2.40 2.48 -27.21
CA GLN A 286 -1.14 3.18 -27.09
C GLN A 286 -1.21 4.50 -27.84
N ALA A 287 -0.65 5.57 -27.27
CA ALA A 287 -0.59 6.89 -27.90
C ALA A 287 0.81 7.48 -27.75
N GLN A 288 1.22 8.28 -28.74
CA GLN A 288 2.50 8.99 -28.73
C GLN A 288 2.35 10.30 -29.52
N PHE A 289 3.09 11.33 -29.12
CA PHE A 289 3.27 12.53 -29.91
C PHE A 289 4.66 12.48 -30.57
N LEU A 290 4.67 12.50 -31.90
CA LEU A 290 5.88 12.55 -32.71
C LEU A 290 6.23 14.01 -33.00
N THR A 291 7.49 14.39 -32.87
CA THR A 291 7.96 15.72 -33.23
C THR A 291 7.98 15.89 -34.75
N LEU A 292 7.51 17.05 -35.22
CA LEU A 292 7.73 17.51 -36.60
C LEU A 292 8.90 18.50 -36.68
N ASP A 293 9.42 18.94 -35.53
CA ASP A 293 10.55 19.86 -35.38
C ASP A 293 11.59 19.25 -34.42
N PRO A 294 12.52 18.41 -34.93
CA PRO A 294 13.48 17.69 -34.10
C PRO A 294 14.54 18.59 -33.47
N ASP A 295 14.72 19.82 -33.98
CA ASP A 295 15.66 20.79 -33.41
C ASP A 295 15.08 21.47 -32.17
N ALA A 296 13.75 21.63 -32.13
CA ALA A 296 13.04 22.22 -31.00
C ALA A 296 12.48 21.20 -30.00
N TYR A 297 12.14 19.98 -30.43
CA TYR A 297 11.48 18.99 -29.57
C TYR A 297 11.88 17.55 -29.85
N GLN A 298 11.85 16.73 -28.79
CA GLN A 298 11.91 15.27 -28.87
C GLN A 298 10.51 14.64 -28.78
N ASN A 299 10.34 13.45 -29.36
CA ASN A 299 9.11 12.66 -29.27
C ASN A 299 8.67 12.42 -27.82
N SER A 300 7.37 12.42 -27.54
CA SER A 300 6.90 12.03 -26.22
C SER A 300 7.23 10.56 -25.91
N ALA A 301 7.21 10.18 -24.64
CA ALA A 301 7.07 8.78 -24.26
C ALA A 301 5.71 8.21 -24.75
N VAL A 302 5.63 6.88 -24.86
CA VAL A 302 4.40 6.18 -25.25
C VAL A 302 3.50 6.02 -24.04
N ALA A 303 2.28 6.57 -24.13
CA ALA A 303 1.22 6.27 -23.19
C ALA A 303 0.58 4.93 -23.55
N SER A 304 0.26 4.10 -22.56
CA SER A 304 -0.38 2.81 -22.75
C SER A 304 -1.48 2.61 -21.72
N ALA A 305 -2.65 2.17 -22.17
CA ALA A 305 -3.81 1.82 -21.35
C ALA A 305 -4.38 0.48 -21.80
N TYR A 306 -5.05 -0.23 -20.89
CA TYR A 306 -5.76 -1.47 -21.17
C TYR A 306 -7.17 -1.39 -20.61
N TYR A 307 -8.16 -1.73 -21.44
CA TYR A 307 -9.58 -1.61 -21.11
C TYR A 307 -10.25 -2.98 -21.18
N TYR A 308 -10.95 -3.35 -20.11
CA TYR A 308 -11.63 -4.64 -20.01
C TYR A 308 -13.02 -4.49 -19.36
N PRO A 309 -13.96 -5.38 -19.69
CA PRO A 309 -15.30 -5.32 -19.13
C PRO A 309 -15.34 -5.87 -17.71
N ILE A 310 -15.98 -5.15 -16.79
CA ILE A 310 -16.31 -5.61 -15.44
C ILE A 310 -17.82 -5.79 -15.30
N ALA A 311 -18.21 -6.70 -14.39
CA ALA A 311 -19.60 -6.80 -13.95
C ALA A 311 -19.97 -5.57 -13.11
N THR A 312 -21.22 -5.14 -13.14
CA THR A 312 -21.71 -3.99 -12.36
C THR A 312 -22.91 -4.32 -11.48
N ASP A 313 -23.39 -5.57 -11.50
CA ASP A 313 -24.66 -5.94 -10.89
C ASP A 313 -24.64 -7.36 -10.27
N LEU A 314 -23.53 -7.73 -9.60
CA LEU A 314 -23.39 -9.08 -9.05
C LEU A 314 -24.49 -9.37 -8.04
N THR A 315 -25.30 -10.37 -8.36
CA THR A 315 -26.48 -10.75 -7.59
C THR A 315 -26.42 -12.24 -7.30
N GLY A 316 -26.74 -12.63 -6.07
CA GLY A 316 -26.61 -14.03 -5.71
C GLY A 316 -27.21 -14.41 -4.37
N THR A 317 -27.18 -15.72 -4.16
CA THR A 317 -27.58 -16.36 -2.90
C THR A 317 -26.37 -17.01 -2.26
N VAL A 318 -26.37 -17.06 -0.93
CA VAL A 318 -25.31 -17.64 -0.13
C VAL A 318 -25.84 -18.89 0.59
N ALA A 319 -25.01 -19.91 0.69
CA ALA A 319 -25.17 -21.00 1.65
C ALA A 319 -23.84 -21.23 2.36
N GLY A 320 -23.90 -21.73 3.60
CA GLY A 320 -22.71 -22.00 4.41
C GLY A 320 -22.81 -23.33 5.13
N THR A 321 -21.70 -24.07 5.19
CA THR A 321 -21.58 -25.34 5.91
C THR A 321 -20.26 -25.38 6.67
N PHE A 322 -20.30 -25.60 7.98
CA PHE A 322 -19.10 -25.83 8.79
C PHE A 322 -18.54 -27.24 8.55
N HIS A 323 -17.22 -27.35 8.52
CA HIS A 323 -16.48 -28.62 8.42
C HIS A 323 -15.06 -28.48 8.99
N ASP A 324 -14.34 -29.60 9.05
CA ASP A 324 -12.92 -29.69 9.37
C ASP A 324 -12.50 -28.90 10.63
N ALA A 325 -13.19 -29.15 11.74
CA ALA A 325 -12.80 -28.65 13.05
C ALA A 325 -11.42 -29.18 13.48
N GLU A 326 -10.63 -28.28 14.06
CA GLU A 326 -9.28 -28.52 14.57
C GLU A 326 -9.26 -28.27 16.08
N GLY A 327 -8.41 -28.99 16.82
CA GLY A 327 -8.29 -28.85 18.26
C GLY A 327 -7.35 -29.88 18.89
N GLY A 328 -7.28 -29.89 20.22
CA GLY A 328 -6.45 -30.81 20.99
C GLY A 328 -6.90 -32.28 20.92
N GLY A 329 -6.13 -33.16 21.57
CA GLY A 329 -6.42 -34.61 21.58
C GLY A 329 -7.73 -35.00 22.28
N THR A 330 -8.34 -34.07 23.01
CA THR A 330 -9.61 -34.21 23.75
C THR A 330 -10.75 -33.40 23.12
N LEU A 331 -10.56 -32.88 21.91
CA LEU A 331 -11.57 -32.13 21.15
C LEU A 331 -12.90 -32.88 21.14
N THR A 332 -13.94 -32.21 21.60
CA THR A 332 -15.33 -32.66 21.47
C THR A 332 -16.05 -31.69 20.56
N SER A 333 -16.62 -32.18 19.46
CA SER A 333 -17.33 -31.32 18.52
C SER A 333 -18.46 -32.04 17.79
N SER A 334 -19.40 -31.25 17.28
CA SER A 334 -20.52 -31.74 16.47
C SER A 334 -21.01 -30.69 15.48
N TYR A 335 -21.60 -31.15 14.38
CA TYR A 335 -22.24 -30.31 13.38
C TYR A 335 -23.75 -30.51 13.40
N GLY A 336 -24.50 -29.41 13.38
CA GLY A 336 -25.95 -29.45 13.29
C GLY A 336 -26.43 -29.97 11.94
N SER A 337 -27.70 -30.39 11.90
CA SER A 337 -28.34 -30.81 10.64
C SER A 337 -28.33 -29.65 9.63
N GLY A 338 -27.82 -29.90 8.43
CA GLY A 338 -27.65 -28.87 7.39
C GLY A 338 -26.34 -28.07 7.49
N GLY A 339 -25.50 -28.32 8.50
CA GLY A 339 -24.13 -27.82 8.54
C GLY A 339 -23.96 -26.35 8.91
N THR A 340 -25.05 -25.58 9.09
CA THR A 340 -25.00 -24.16 9.48
C THR A 340 -24.74 -23.93 10.97
N PHE A 341 -24.60 -25.00 11.74
CA PHE A 341 -24.35 -24.96 13.18
C PHE A 341 -23.17 -25.85 13.52
N PHE A 342 -22.28 -25.36 14.36
CA PHE A 342 -21.12 -26.07 14.88
C PHE A 342 -21.07 -25.88 16.40
N SER A 343 -20.90 -26.95 17.14
CA SER A 343 -20.72 -26.92 18.59
C SER A 343 -19.41 -27.61 18.96
N HIS A 344 -18.67 -27.05 19.90
CA HIS A 344 -17.40 -27.60 20.35
C HIS A 344 -17.14 -27.34 21.84
N GLY A 345 -16.30 -28.19 22.43
CA GLY A 345 -16.02 -28.19 23.84
C GLY A 345 -16.98 -29.04 24.66
N ASP A 346 -16.47 -29.56 25.76
CA ASP A 346 -17.21 -30.24 26.80
C ASP A 346 -17.35 -29.30 28.01
N PRO A 347 -18.57 -28.84 28.36
CA PRO A 347 -18.80 -27.98 29.51
C PRO A 347 -18.84 -28.78 30.82
N THR A 348 -18.57 -30.09 30.78
CA THR A 348 -18.60 -30.97 31.95
C THR A 348 -17.21 -31.29 32.48
N MET A 349 -17.10 -31.39 33.82
CA MET A 349 -15.88 -31.76 34.53
C MET A 349 -16.20 -32.82 35.58
N ASP A 350 -15.42 -33.91 35.59
CA ASP A 350 -15.47 -34.92 36.64
C ASP A 350 -14.45 -34.57 37.75
N LEU A 351 -14.94 -34.29 38.96
CA LEU A 351 -14.13 -34.04 40.15
C LEU A 351 -14.12 -35.26 41.10
N GLY A 352 -13.70 -36.41 40.59
CA GLY A 352 -13.49 -37.61 41.40
C GLY A 352 -14.77 -38.41 41.65
N GLY A 353 -15.62 -38.52 40.64
CA GLY A 353 -16.90 -39.24 40.64
C GLY A 353 -18.12 -38.33 40.70
N GLU A 354 -17.93 -37.01 40.80
CA GLU A 354 -18.99 -36.00 40.77
C GLU A 354 -18.87 -35.18 39.48
N ILE A 355 -19.91 -35.20 38.66
CA ILE A 355 -19.96 -34.46 37.40
C ILE A 355 -20.52 -33.06 37.67
N ILE A 356 -19.71 -32.04 37.41
CA ILE A 356 -20.14 -30.64 37.33
C ILE A 356 -20.40 -30.30 35.87
N ASN A 357 -21.55 -29.68 35.59
CA ASN A 357 -21.85 -29.10 34.28
C ASN A 357 -21.89 -27.58 34.42
N ALA A 358 -20.95 -26.89 33.76
CA ALA A 358 -20.81 -25.44 33.82
C ALA A 358 -21.74 -24.68 32.86
N GLY A 359 -22.58 -25.38 32.08
CA GLY A 359 -23.57 -24.76 31.21
C GLY A 359 -23.51 -25.29 29.79
N GLU A 360 -23.43 -24.37 28.82
CA GLU A 360 -23.45 -24.69 27.40
C GLU A 360 -22.02 -24.69 26.81
N PRO A 361 -21.74 -25.58 25.85
CA PRO A 361 -20.49 -25.57 25.09
C PRO A 361 -20.42 -24.35 24.17
N ASN A 362 -19.24 -24.07 23.61
CA ASN A 362 -19.11 -23.07 22.56
C ASN A 362 -19.90 -23.47 21.31
N THR A 363 -20.52 -22.48 20.64
CA THR A 363 -21.25 -22.74 19.39
C THR A 363 -21.09 -21.62 18.37
N LEU A 364 -21.00 -22.00 17.10
CA LEU A 364 -21.09 -21.10 15.95
C LEU A 364 -22.34 -21.43 15.15
N ARG A 365 -23.07 -20.40 14.71
CA ARG A 365 -24.19 -20.53 13.76
C ARG A 365 -24.04 -19.51 12.64
N PHE A 366 -24.20 -19.97 11.40
CA PHE A 366 -24.18 -19.10 10.23
C PHE A 366 -25.56 -19.00 9.59
N GLU A 367 -26.04 -17.78 9.44
CA GLU A 367 -27.31 -17.46 8.79
C GLU A 367 -27.02 -16.70 7.48
N PRO A 368 -27.14 -17.35 6.30
CA PRO A 368 -26.75 -16.75 5.04
C PRO A 368 -27.68 -15.60 4.66
N SER A 369 -27.12 -14.60 3.97
CA SER A 369 -27.85 -13.46 3.39
C SER A 369 -27.75 -13.49 1.87
N ASN A 370 -28.83 -13.11 1.19
CA ASN A 370 -28.78 -12.84 -0.25
C ASN A 370 -28.26 -11.42 -0.49
N PHE A 371 -27.66 -11.19 -1.66
CA PHE A 371 -27.19 -9.88 -2.09
C PHE A 371 -27.60 -9.63 -3.54
N ALA A 372 -27.70 -8.37 -3.91
CA ALA A 372 -28.10 -7.94 -5.24
C ALA A 372 -27.35 -6.67 -5.63
N ASP A 373 -27.16 -6.49 -6.93
CA ASP A 373 -26.65 -5.27 -7.56
C ASP A 373 -25.30 -4.80 -7.00
N ILE A 374 -24.39 -5.74 -6.68
CA ILE A 374 -23.09 -5.43 -6.09
C ILE A 374 -22.06 -5.13 -7.17
N GLU A 375 -21.42 -3.98 -7.08
CA GLU A 375 -20.29 -3.60 -7.93
C GLU A 375 -18.96 -4.22 -7.43
N PRO A 376 -17.98 -4.50 -8.30
CA PRO A 376 -16.64 -4.88 -7.88
C PRO A 376 -16.01 -3.81 -6.97
N GLY A 377 -15.47 -4.23 -5.84
CA GLY A 377 -14.95 -3.38 -4.77
C GLY A 377 -15.99 -2.94 -3.74
N GLU A 378 -17.28 -3.09 -4.03
CA GLU A 378 -18.36 -2.83 -3.08
C GLU A 378 -18.45 -3.96 -2.04
N GLN A 379 -18.70 -3.57 -0.79
CA GLN A 379 -18.88 -4.50 0.31
C GLN A 379 -20.31 -5.03 0.33
N PHE A 380 -20.45 -6.33 0.47
CA PHE A 380 -21.75 -6.98 0.66
C PHE A 380 -21.71 -7.98 1.80
N LYS A 381 -22.89 -8.30 2.33
CA LYS A 381 -23.06 -9.24 3.44
C LYS A 381 -23.20 -10.66 2.91
N LEU A 382 -22.34 -11.56 3.36
CA LEU A 382 -22.49 -13.01 3.11
C LEU A 382 -23.53 -13.62 4.05
N GLY A 383 -23.60 -13.14 5.28
CA GLY A 383 -24.53 -13.62 6.30
C GLY A 383 -24.20 -13.07 7.68
N ASP A 384 -24.93 -13.57 8.66
CA ASP A 384 -24.68 -13.34 10.08
C ASP A 384 -23.97 -14.55 10.68
N LEU A 385 -22.88 -14.31 11.40
CA LEU A 385 -22.20 -15.29 12.23
C LEU A 385 -22.59 -15.03 13.69
N PHE A 386 -23.23 -16.01 14.31
CA PHE A 386 -23.50 -16.01 15.74
C PHE A 386 -22.44 -16.85 16.44
N TYR A 387 -21.85 -16.31 17.50
CA TYR A 387 -20.92 -17.03 18.35
C TYR A 387 -21.45 -17.02 19.78
N HIS A 388 -21.66 -18.19 20.35
CA HIS A 388 -21.91 -18.38 21.78
C HIS A 388 -20.59 -18.71 22.46
N ASN A 389 -20.13 -17.81 23.31
CA ASN A 389 -18.95 -17.99 24.15
C ASN A 389 -19.36 -18.73 25.43
N GLY A 390 -19.21 -20.05 25.40
CA GLY A 390 -19.58 -20.98 26.46
C GLY A 390 -18.37 -21.46 27.27
N THR A 391 -18.61 -22.38 28.20
CA THR A 391 -17.53 -22.93 29.04
C THR A 391 -17.04 -24.27 28.49
N THR A 392 -15.74 -24.49 28.53
CA THR A 392 -15.13 -25.78 28.16
C THR A 392 -14.07 -26.20 29.15
N PHE A 393 -13.90 -27.51 29.32
CA PHE A 393 -12.88 -28.08 30.20
C PHE A 393 -11.96 -29.05 29.45
N ASN A 394 -10.85 -29.42 30.10
CA ASN A 394 -9.95 -30.48 29.65
C ASN A 394 -9.41 -30.32 28.22
N ASP A 395 -9.20 -29.07 27.77
CA ASP A 395 -8.70 -28.77 26.41
C ASP A 395 -9.59 -29.33 25.29
N SER A 396 -10.90 -29.44 25.56
CA SER A 396 -11.87 -30.04 24.64
C SER A 396 -12.42 -29.10 23.56
N HIS A 397 -12.01 -27.82 23.57
CA HIS A 397 -12.46 -26.81 22.62
C HIS A 397 -11.76 -26.98 21.27
N ALA A 398 -12.41 -26.51 20.20
CA ALA A 398 -11.78 -26.37 18.91
C ALA A 398 -10.91 -25.11 18.88
N THR A 399 -9.76 -25.20 18.23
CA THR A 399 -8.85 -24.07 17.97
C THR A 399 -9.03 -23.52 16.56
N GLY A 400 -9.77 -24.23 15.70
CA GLY A 400 -10.08 -23.79 14.35
C GLY A 400 -11.26 -24.55 13.76
N VAL A 401 -11.88 -23.97 12.74
CA VAL A 401 -12.93 -24.62 11.92
C VAL A 401 -13.01 -23.94 10.56
N GLN A 402 -13.52 -24.64 9.55
CA GLN A 402 -13.76 -24.07 8.23
C GLN A 402 -15.26 -23.89 7.98
N LEU A 403 -15.62 -22.79 7.31
CA LEU A 403 -16.96 -22.54 6.79
C LEU A 403 -16.91 -22.51 5.27
N GLN A 404 -17.41 -23.56 4.64
CA GLN A 404 -17.58 -23.62 3.20
C GLN A 404 -18.71 -22.69 2.78
N ILE A 405 -18.38 -21.66 1.99
CA ILE A 405 -19.35 -20.78 1.37
C ILE A 405 -19.64 -21.27 -0.04
N LYS A 406 -20.93 -21.41 -0.36
CA LYS A 406 -21.41 -21.65 -1.71
C LYS A 406 -22.20 -20.44 -2.20
N LEU A 407 -21.69 -19.77 -3.23
CA LEU A 407 -22.35 -18.67 -3.92
C LEU A 407 -23.04 -19.19 -5.18
N ASN A 408 -24.33 -18.90 -5.33
CA ASN A 408 -25.03 -19.04 -6.60
C ASN A 408 -25.26 -17.64 -7.16
N LEU A 409 -24.43 -17.22 -8.12
CA LEU A 409 -24.57 -15.92 -8.79
C LEU A 409 -25.53 -16.03 -9.97
N THR A 410 -26.32 -14.98 -10.23
CA THR A 410 -27.20 -14.93 -11.41
C THR A 410 -26.43 -14.75 -12.71
N GLN A 411 -25.24 -14.13 -12.64
CA GLN A 411 -24.35 -13.89 -13.78
C GLN A 411 -23.61 -15.16 -14.22
N THR A 412 -23.59 -16.22 -13.39
CA THR A 412 -22.88 -17.48 -13.70
C THR A 412 -23.85 -18.66 -13.69
N GLY A 413 -23.62 -19.64 -14.57
CA GLY A 413 -24.42 -20.87 -14.62
C GLY A 413 -24.01 -21.93 -13.59
N ALA A 414 -22.91 -21.70 -12.86
CA ALA A 414 -22.33 -22.66 -11.93
C ALA A 414 -22.10 -22.01 -10.55
N PRO A 415 -22.33 -22.74 -9.45
CA PRO A 415 -22.01 -22.26 -8.12
C PRO A 415 -20.50 -22.13 -7.93
N ILE A 416 -20.12 -21.15 -7.13
CA ILE A 416 -18.74 -20.93 -6.68
C ILE A 416 -18.66 -21.39 -5.24
N THR A 417 -17.63 -22.16 -4.94
CA THR A 417 -17.37 -22.65 -3.58
C THR A 417 -15.97 -22.24 -3.15
N PHE A 418 -15.85 -21.76 -1.92
CA PHE A 418 -14.58 -21.48 -1.26
C PHE A 418 -14.75 -21.64 0.25
N ASP A 419 -13.65 -21.92 0.96
CA ASP A 419 -13.68 -22.13 2.40
C ASP A 419 -13.18 -20.89 3.13
N ILE A 420 -13.84 -20.53 4.22
CA ILE A 420 -13.39 -19.50 5.14
C ILE A 420 -12.74 -20.21 6.33
N SER A 421 -11.45 -19.94 6.52
CA SER A 421 -10.68 -20.51 7.63
C SER A 421 -10.80 -19.58 8.84
N MET A 422 -11.23 -20.16 9.95
CA MET A 422 -11.46 -19.45 11.21
C MET A 422 -10.63 -20.06 12.32
N ASP A 423 -9.76 -19.25 12.92
CA ASP A 423 -9.18 -19.57 14.23
C ASP A 423 -10.23 -19.26 15.29
N LEU A 424 -10.33 -20.15 16.28
CA LEU A 424 -11.17 -19.98 17.46
C LEU A 424 -10.24 -19.77 18.65
N VAL A 425 -10.28 -18.57 19.23
CA VAL A 425 -9.33 -18.16 20.26
C VAL A 425 -10.07 -17.93 21.57
N ASN A 426 -9.74 -18.79 22.54
CA ASN A 426 -10.17 -18.64 23.91
C ASN A 426 -9.17 -17.77 24.68
N THR A 427 -9.68 -16.79 25.42
CA THR A 427 -8.91 -15.81 26.18
C THR A 427 -8.90 -16.14 27.67
N GLU A 428 -7.92 -15.60 28.39
CA GLU A 428 -7.88 -15.75 29.84
C GLU A 428 -8.86 -14.74 30.47
N ASN A 429 -9.75 -15.22 31.33
CA ASN A 429 -10.72 -14.37 32.00
C ASN A 429 -10.06 -13.43 33.00
N THR A 430 -10.29 -12.13 32.81
CA THR A 430 -9.79 -11.05 33.66
C THR A 430 -10.93 -10.17 34.18
N ALA A 431 -10.60 -9.09 34.89
CA ALA A 431 -11.60 -8.11 35.32
C ALA A 431 -12.09 -7.19 34.18
N ASP A 432 -11.38 -7.16 33.06
CA ASP A 432 -11.78 -6.40 31.87
C ASP A 432 -12.58 -7.30 30.92
N ALA A 433 -13.83 -6.92 30.67
CA ALA A 433 -14.74 -7.72 29.86
C ALA A 433 -14.28 -7.84 28.40
N GLU A 434 -13.66 -6.80 27.83
CA GLU A 434 -13.15 -6.85 26.45
C GLU A 434 -11.92 -7.76 26.34
N SER A 435 -10.99 -7.69 27.29
CA SER A 435 -9.82 -8.57 27.33
C SER A 435 -10.15 -10.04 27.61
N SER A 436 -11.34 -10.30 28.14
CA SER A 436 -11.84 -11.65 28.45
C SER A 436 -12.78 -12.17 27.35
N ALA A 437 -12.98 -11.44 26.25
CA ALA A 437 -13.85 -11.88 25.18
C ALA A 437 -13.12 -12.90 24.30
N ASP A 438 -13.70 -14.09 24.16
CA ASP A 438 -13.27 -15.06 23.16
C ASP A 438 -13.64 -14.56 21.77
N TYR A 439 -12.87 -14.97 20.76
CA TYR A 439 -13.06 -14.45 19.42
C TYR A 439 -12.78 -15.44 18.30
N VAL A 440 -13.45 -15.16 17.18
CA VAL A 440 -13.24 -15.83 15.90
C VAL A 440 -12.36 -14.93 15.04
N ARG A 441 -11.28 -15.48 14.46
CA ARG A 441 -10.40 -14.74 13.56
C ARG A 441 -10.35 -15.36 12.17
N LEU A 442 -10.65 -14.57 11.15
CA LEU A 442 -10.51 -15.00 9.76
C LEU A 442 -9.03 -15.01 9.36
N THR A 443 -8.51 -16.11 8.80
CA THR A 443 -7.08 -16.23 8.46
C THR A 443 -6.79 -16.11 6.96
N ASN A 444 -7.75 -16.43 6.10
CA ASN A 444 -7.63 -16.37 4.64
C ASN A 444 -8.43 -15.19 4.05
N LEU A 445 -8.03 -13.97 4.43
CA LEU A 445 -8.77 -12.73 4.14
C LEU A 445 -8.92 -12.43 2.66
N THR A 446 -7.97 -12.81 1.82
CA THR A 446 -8.06 -12.60 0.37
C THR A 446 -7.84 -13.93 -0.32
N GLN A 447 -8.74 -14.30 -1.22
CA GLN A 447 -8.73 -15.59 -1.90
C GLN A 447 -9.10 -15.42 -3.37
N SER A 448 -8.34 -16.05 -4.25
CA SER A 448 -8.78 -16.25 -5.63
C SER A 448 -9.95 -17.23 -5.64
N ILE A 449 -11.06 -16.83 -6.27
CA ILE A 449 -12.23 -17.70 -6.43
C ILE A 449 -12.35 -18.12 -7.90
N PRO A 450 -12.97 -19.29 -8.20
CA PRO A 450 -13.19 -19.74 -9.57
C PRO A 450 -14.33 -18.96 -10.25
N LEU A 451 -14.28 -17.63 -10.18
CA LEU A 451 -15.22 -16.70 -10.81
C LEU A 451 -14.53 -16.01 -11.97
N THR A 452 -15.06 -16.25 -13.18
CA THR A 452 -14.69 -15.50 -14.38
C THR A 452 -15.94 -14.95 -15.03
N ILE A 453 -15.98 -13.62 -15.22
CA ILE A 453 -17.07 -12.94 -15.93
C ILE A 453 -16.43 -12.16 -17.08
N ASN A 454 -16.92 -12.36 -18.30
CA ASN A 454 -16.41 -11.70 -19.51
C ASN A 454 -14.89 -11.86 -19.75
N GLY A 455 -14.31 -12.97 -19.29
CA GLY A 455 -12.88 -13.27 -19.37
C GLY A 455 -12.03 -12.62 -18.28
N VAL A 456 -12.65 -11.91 -17.33
CA VAL A 456 -12.00 -11.29 -16.17
C VAL A 456 -12.17 -12.19 -14.95
N SER A 457 -11.06 -12.52 -14.30
CA SER A 457 -11.04 -13.33 -13.09
C SER A 457 -11.22 -12.47 -11.85
N TYR A 458 -11.90 -13.01 -10.85
CA TYR A 458 -12.18 -12.32 -9.61
C TYR A 458 -11.57 -13.02 -8.39
N SER A 459 -11.24 -12.23 -7.39
CA SER A 459 -10.93 -12.65 -6.03
C SER A 459 -11.99 -12.15 -5.06
N ILE A 460 -12.04 -12.74 -3.87
CA ILE A 460 -12.87 -12.28 -2.77
C ILE A 460 -12.00 -11.84 -1.60
N GLN A 461 -12.39 -10.73 -0.97
CA GLN A 461 -11.83 -10.29 0.29
C GLN A 461 -12.88 -10.42 1.38
N LEU A 462 -12.50 -10.90 2.56
CA LEU A 462 -13.37 -11.17 3.69
C LEU A 462 -13.07 -10.24 4.86
N SER A 463 -14.11 -9.90 5.62
CA SER A 463 -14.00 -9.10 6.85
C SER A 463 -15.23 -9.28 7.74
N PHE A 464 -15.10 -8.90 9.01
CA PHE A 464 -16.27 -8.69 9.86
C PHE A 464 -16.81 -7.26 9.72
N GLY A 465 -18.14 -7.14 9.69
CA GLY A 465 -18.86 -5.88 9.62
C GLY A 465 -19.43 -5.46 10.98
N GLY A 466 -20.70 -5.06 10.98
CA GLY A 466 -21.40 -4.65 12.21
C GLY A 466 -21.53 -5.79 13.22
N THR A 467 -21.67 -5.42 14.48
CA THR A 467 -21.89 -6.35 15.60
C THR A 467 -23.04 -5.86 16.47
N ASP A 468 -23.64 -6.76 17.25
CA ASP A 468 -24.65 -6.41 18.25
C ASP A 468 -24.01 -5.93 19.57
N SER A 469 -24.80 -5.80 20.64
CA SER A 469 -24.31 -5.34 21.95
C SER A 469 -23.60 -6.41 22.78
N PHE A 470 -23.53 -7.65 22.30
CA PHE A 470 -22.92 -8.78 23.02
C PHE A 470 -21.52 -9.13 22.51
N GLY A 471 -21.03 -8.38 21.52
CA GLY A 471 -19.70 -8.53 20.98
C GLY A 471 -19.20 -7.26 20.31
N PHE A 472 -18.02 -7.35 19.72
CA PHE A 472 -17.43 -6.27 18.91
C PHE A 472 -16.52 -6.87 17.84
N SER A 473 -16.23 -6.10 16.78
CA SER A 473 -15.34 -6.53 15.71
C SER A 473 -14.12 -5.61 15.62
N THR A 474 -12.94 -6.21 15.42
CA THR A 474 -11.68 -5.48 15.19
C THR A 474 -10.96 -6.10 14.00
N GLY A 475 -11.04 -5.46 12.83
CA GLY A 475 -10.41 -5.96 11.61
C GLY A 475 -11.00 -7.30 11.16
N ASN A 476 -10.23 -8.38 11.29
CA ASN A 476 -10.63 -9.74 10.94
C ASN A 476 -11.08 -10.58 12.14
N GLU A 477 -11.27 -9.96 13.30
CA GLU A 477 -11.67 -10.63 14.53
C GLU A 477 -13.09 -10.22 14.94
N PHE A 478 -13.87 -11.21 15.38
CA PHE A 478 -15.19 -11.04 15.98
C PHE A 478 -15.17 -11.59 17.41
N HIS A 479 -15.27 -10.68 18.38
CA HIS A 479 -15.16 -10.93 19.81
C HIS A 479 -16.55 -11.02 20.45
N VAL A 480 -16.74 -11.97 21.37
CA VAL A 480 -17.99 -12.15 22.12
C VAL A 480 -17.70 -12.27 23.60
N TYR A 481 -18.42 -11.49 24.41
CA TYR A 481 -18.24 -11.50 25.86
C TYR A 481 -18.59 -12.86 26.49
N GLU A 482 -17.91 -13.19 27.59
CA GLU A 482 -18.11 -14.41 28.36
C GLU A 482 -19.58 -14.74 28.64
N GLY A 483 -20.00 -15.96 28.33
CA GLY A 483 -21.35 -16.48 28.56
C GLY A 483 -22.43 -15.87 27.67
N ALA A 484 -22.07 -15.00 26.72
CA ALA A 484 -23.00 -14.34 25.82
C ALA A 484 -23.08 -15.04 24.47
N THR A 485 -24.12 -14.69 23.71
CA THR A 485 -24.22 -15.00 22.28
C THR A 485 -24.20 -13.70 21.52
N GLY A 486 -23.11 -13.43 20.80
CA GLY A 486 -22.99 -12.26 19.95
C GLY A 486 -23.32 -12.58 18.50
N GLN A 487 -23.73 -11.54 17.77
CA GLN A 487 -23.91 -11.55 16.33
C GLN A 487 -22.87 -10.64 15.66
N GLY A 488 -22.19 -11.14 14.63
CA GLY A 488 -21.28 -10.39 13.77
C GLY A 488 -21.60 -10.60 12.29
N GLU A 489 -21.58 -9.53 11.51
CA GLU A 489 -21.78 -9.62 10.07
C GLU A 489 -20.53 -10.18 9.39
N LEU A 490 -20.69 -11.28 8.64
CA LEU A 490 -19.64 -11.77 7.76
C LEU A 490 -19.80 -11.09 6.39
N THR A 491 -18.79 -10.33 5.99
CA THR A 491 -18.83 -9.47 4.80
C THR A 491 -17.77 -9.85 3.79
N ALA A 492 -18.03 -9.50 2.53
CA ALA A 492 -17.13 -9.76 1.44
C ALA A 492 -17.07 -8.60 0.42
N LYS A 493 -16.01 -8.59 -0.38
CA LYS A 493 -15.81 -7.71 -1.54
C LYS A 493 -15.26 -8.51 -2.71
N PHE A 494 -15.79 -8.31 -3.91
CA PHE A 494 -15.20 -8.86 -5.13
C PHE A 494 -14.10 -7.94 -5.66
N PHE A 495 -12.96 -8.50 -6.05
CA PHE A 495 -11.86 -7.76 -6.68
C PHE A 495 -11.51 -8.37 -8.03
N VAL A 496 -11.15 -7.52 -8.98
CA VAL A 496 -10.62 -7.97 -10.27
C VAL A 496 -9.13 -8.31 -10.13
N ASN A 497 -8.72 -9.44 -10.72
CA ASN A 497 -7.33 -9.92 -10.75
C ASN A 497 -6.51 -9.37 -11.92
#